data_AF-A0A927NVG5-F1
#
_entry.id   AF-A0A927NVG5-F1
#
_cell.length_a   1.000
_cell.length_b   1.000
_cell.length_c   1.000
_cell.angle_alpha   90.00
_cell.angle_beta   90.00
_cell.angle_gamma   90.00
#
_symmetry.space_group_name_H-M   'P 1'
#
loop_
_entity.id
_entity.type
_entity.pdbx_description
1 polymer ?
#
loop_
_entity_poly.entity_id
_entity_poly.type
_entity_poly.pdbx_seq_one_letter_code
_entity_poly.pdbx_strand_id
1 'polypeptide(L)'
;MVAVNRRGSWEMKDDLEFLRLWDLYSPLLTATQREITNLYFNCDLSLGEIAEEKGVSRQSVSDCLQKCRKQLEGYESKLGFLKTVNQLQEEIERLKK
;
A
#
# COMPACT_ATOMS: atom_id res chain seq x y z
N MET A 1 -14.87 1.58 -17.13
CA MET A 1 -15.76 1.85 -15.98
C MET A 1 -14.91 1.78 -14.71
N VAL A 2 -14.21 2.88 -14.39
CA VAL A 2 -13.47 2.99 -13.10
C VAL A 2 -14.49 3.44 -12.07
N ALA A 3 -14.83 2.55 -11.14
CA ALA A 3 -15.76 2.85 -10.06
C ALA A 3 -15.14 3.87 -9.12
N VAL A 4 -15.46 5.15 -9.36
CA VAL A 4 -15.38 6.22 -8.38
C VAL A 4 -16.37 5.87 -7.27
N ASN A 5 -15.91 5.28 -6.16
CA ASN A 5 -16.76 5.13 -5.00
C ASN A 5 -15.99 5.33 -3.69
N ARG A 6 -16.18 6.52 -3.10
CA ARG A 6 -16.37 6.82 -1.67
C ARG A 6 -15.63 5.93 -0.65
N ARG A 7 -14.30 5.82 -0.73
CA ARG A 7 -13.44 5.15 0.26
C ARG A 7 -12.68 6.23 1.05
N GLY A 8 -12.79 6.21 2.38
CA GLY A 8 -12.50 7.38 3.24
C GLY A 8 -11.08 7.96 3.11
N SER A 9 -10.95 9.27 2.95
CA SER A 9 -9.74 10.09 3.13
C SER A 9 -8.39 9.58 2.57
N TRP A 10 -8.35 8.78 1.51
CA TRP A 10 -7.11 8.44 0.79
C TRP A 10 -7.12 9.13 -0.57
N GLU A 11 -6.08 9.91 -0.90
CA GLU A 11 -5.93 10.50 -2.23
C GLU A 11 -5.33 9.49 -3.22
N MET A 12 -5.71 9.56 -4.50
CA MET A 12 -5.25 8.61 -5.53
C MET A 12 -3.73 8.58 -5.71
N LYS A 13 -3.04 9.70 -5.42
CA LYS A 13 -1.56 9.74 -5.40
C LYS A 13 -0.98 8.93 -4.26
N ASP A 14 -1.59 9.01 -3.08
CA ASP A 14 -1.16 8.29 -1.89
C ASP A 14 -1.30 6.79 -2.07
N ASP A 15 -2.31 6.33 -2.81
CA ASP A 15 -2.51 4.92 -3.13
C ASP A 15 -1.42 4.38 -4.07
N LEU A 16 -1.05 5.14 -5.10
CA LEU A 16 0.01 4.72 -6.02
C LEU A 16 1.37 4.63 -5.33
N GLU A 17 1.73 5.61 -4.50
CA GLU A 17 2.98 5.57 -3.75
C GLU A 17 3.00 4.40 -2.76
N PHE A 18 1.89 4.15 -2.07
CA PHE A 18 1.74 3.01 -1.19
C PHE A 18 1.97 1.68 -1.91
N LEU A 19 1.36 1.47 -3.09
CA LEU A 19 1.52 0.24 -3.87
C LEU A 19 2.98 0.00 -4.27
N ARG A 20 3.70 1.05 -4.64
CA ARG A 20 5.13 0.94 -4.98
C ARG A 20 5.99 0.56 -3.78
N LEU A 21 5.70 1.13 -2.62
CA LEU A 21 6.37 0.74 -1.38
C LEU A 21 5.99 -0.67 -0.94
N TRP A 22 4.73 -1.04 -1.15
CA TRP A 22 4.21 -2.37 -0.87
C TRP A 22 4.93 -3.45 -1.70
N ASP A 23 5.13 -3.23 -2.99
CA ASP A 23 5.86 -4.17 -3.86
C ASP A 23 7.28 -4.43 -3.36
N LEU A 24 7.92 -3.42 -2.75
CA LEU A 24 9.28 -3.52 -2.23
C LEU A 24 9.35 -4.12 -0.83
N TYR A 25 8.41 -3.78 0.05
CA TYR A 25 8.56 -4.01 1.49
C TYR A 25 7.44 -4.83 2.14
N SER A 26 6.41 -5.26 1.40
CA SER A 26 5.33 -6.09 1.96
C SER A 26 5.80 -7.37 2.68
N PRO A 27 6.90 -8.06 2.28
CA PRO A 27 7.38 -9.22 3.04
C PRO A 27 7.83 -8.91 4.47
N LEU A 28 8.17 -7.64 4.77
CA LEU A 28 8.59 -7.19 6.10
C LEU A 28 7.43 -6.93 7.07
N LEU A 29 6.20 -6.85 6.55
CA LEU A 29 5.00 -6.71 7.36
C LEU A 29 4.62 -8.04 8.04
N THR A 30 3.72 -7.97 9.02
CA THR A 30 3.17 -9.20 9.61
C THR A 30 2.19 -9.88 8.65
N ALA A 31 1.92 -11.17 8.85
CA ALA A 31 0.96 -11.91 8.02
C ALA A 31 -0.43 -11.25 8.03
N THR A 32 -0.92 -10.84 9.20
CA THR A 32 -2.22 -10.16 9.36
C THR A 32 -2.28 -8.82 8.63
N GLN A 33 -1.21 -8.03 8.72
CA GLN A 33 -1.09 -6.77 7.98
C GLN A 33 -1.16 -7.01 6.48
N ARG A 34 -0.40 -8.00 6.00
CA ARG A 34 -0.41 -8.33 4.58
C ARG A 34 -1.78 -8.75 4.10
N GLU A 35 -2.45 -9.58 4.88
CA GLU A 35 -3.77 -10.11 4.54
C GLU A 35 -4.83 -8.99 4.47
N ILE A 36 -4.88 -8.11 5.47
CA ILE A 36 -5.81 -6.96 5.48
C ILE A 36 -5.56 -6.04 4.28
N THR A 37 -4.28 -5.72 4.00
CA THR A 37 -3.94 -4.89 2.85
C THR A 37 -4.27 -5.57 1.52
N ASN A 38 -4.07 -6.89 1.40
CA ASN A 38 -4.45 -7.65 0.22
C ASN A 38 -5.96 -7.63 -0.03
N LEU A 39 -6.77 -7.83 1.01
CA LEU A 39 -8.23 -7.75 0.90
C LEU A 39 -8.69 -6.36 0.43
N TYR A 40 -8.03 -5.31 0.91
CA TYR A 40 -8.36 -3.94 0.53
C TYR A 40 -7.96 -3.60 -0.91
N PHE A 41 -6.71 -3.87 -1.31
CA PHE A 41 -6.19 -3.42 -2.61
C PHE A 41 -6.42 -4.41 -3.75
N ASN A 42 -6.36 -5.72 -3.49
CA ASN A 42 -6.44 -6.74 -4.55
C ASN A 42 -7.83 -7.38 -4.65
N CYS A 43 -8.60 -7.40 -3.57
CA CYS A 43 -9.95 -7.96 -3.55
C CYS A 43 -11.05 -6.89 -3.55
N ASP A 44 -10.68 -5.60 -3.54
CA ASP A 44 -11.60 -4.45 -3.57
C ASP A 44 -12.62 -4.40 -2.41
N LEU A 45 -12.34 -5.09 -1.29
CA LEU A 45 -13.21 -5.05 -0.12
C LEU A 45 -13.14 -3.68 0.55
N SER A 46 -14.28 -3.17 0.97
CA SER A 46 -14.38 -2.01 1.85
C SER A 46 -13.91 -2.34 3.27
N LEU A 47 -13.56 -1.30 4.04
CA LEU A 47 -13.15 -1.46 5.44
C LEU A 47 -14.21 -2.17 6.31
N GLY A 48 -15.49 -2.05 5.94
CA GLY A 48 -16.59 -2.74 6.63
C GLY A 48 -16.62 -4.23 6.31
N GLU A 49 -16.49 -4.59 5.02
CA GLU A 49 -16.45 -5.99 4.58
C GLU A 49 -15.24 -6.73 5.15
N ILE A 50 -14.07 -6.08 5.18
CA ILE A 50 -12.87 -6.66 5.80
C ILE A 50 -13.06 -6.85 7.32
N ALA A 51 -13.71 -5.89 7.97
CA ALA A 51 -13.98 -5.96 9.41
C ALA A 51 -14.91 -7.12 9.75
N GLU A 52 -15.95 -7.34 8.94
CA GLU A 52 -16.86 -8.48 9.05
C GLU A 52 -16.13 -9.81 8.82
N GLU A 53 -15.34 -9.92 7.75
CA GLU A 53 -14.57 -11.13 7.43
C GLU A 53 -13.56 -11.50 8.53
N LYS A 54 -12.93 -10.48 9.14
CA LYS A 54 -11.91 -10.68 10.17
C LYS A 54 -12.47 -10.70 11.60
N GLY A 55 -13.77 -10.45 11.79
CA GLY A 55 -14.39 -10.36 13.12
C GLY A 55 -13.81 -9.24 13.99
N VAL A 56 -13.41 -8.12 13.37
CA VAL A 56 -12.81 -6.95 14.05
C VAL A 56 -13.64 -5.70 13.79
N SER A 57 -13.27 -4.58 14.41
CA SER A 57 -13.93 -3.29 14.11
C SER A 57 -13.41 -2.68 12.81
N ARG A 58 -14.27 -1.91 12.11
CA ARG A 58 -13.87 -1.09 10.96
C ARG A 58 -12.70 -0.16 11.28
N GLN A 59 -12.66 0.39 12.51
CA GLN A 59 -11.57 1.23 12.97
C GLN A 59 -10.25 0.45 13.03
N SER A 60 -10.28 -0.79 13.54
CA SER A 60 -9.11 -1.67 13.59
C SER A 60 -8.53 -1.95 12.20
N VAL A 61 -9.38 -2.11 11.18
CA VAL A 61 -8.94 -2.27 9.78
C VAL A 61 -8.27 -0.99 9.28
N SER A 62 -8.91 0.16 9.49
CA SER A 62 -8.37 1.47 9.11
C SER A 62 -7.00 1.74 9.75
N ASP A 63 -6.90 1.51 11.06
CA ASP A 63 -5.67 1.69 11.83
C ASP A 63 -4.56 0.74 11.35
N CYS A 64 -4.92 -0.50 11.01
CA CYS A 64 -3.99 -1.47 10.44
C CYS A 64 -3.40 -0.95 9.12
N LEU A 65 -4.23 -0.48 8.18
CA LEU A 65 -3.76 0.06 6.90
C LEU A 65 -2.86 1.30 7.10
N GLN A 66 -3.23 2.22 7.98
CA GLN A 66 -2.39 3.37 8.32
C GLN A 66 -1.06 2.98 8.94
N LYS A 67 -1.06 1.97 9.83
CA LYS A 67 0.17 1.46 10.43
C LYS A 67 1.07 0.79 9.40
N CYS A 68 0.50 0.02 8.46
CA CYS A 68 1.24 -0.57 7.35
C CYS A 68 1.93 0.53 6.54
N ARG A 69 1.20 1.57 6.14
CA ARG A 69 1.77 2.71 5.40
C ARG A 69 2.98 3.32 6.13
N LYS A 70 2.82 3.69 7.39
CA LYS A 70 3.92 4.27 8.19
C LYS A 70 5.13 3.34 8.31
N GLN A 71 4.91 2.03 8.37
CA GLN A 71 6.01 1.07 8.39
C GLN A 71 6.74 1.02 7.04
N LEU A 72 6.00 0.97 5.94
CA LEU A 72 6.57 0.95 4.58
C LEU A 72 7.36 2.23 4.29
N GLU A 73 6.81 3.40 4.65
CA GLU A 73 7.51 4.70 4.57
C GLU A 73 8.77 4.71 5.45
N GLY A 74 8.67 4.15 6.67
CA GLY A 74 9.82 4.01 7.56
C GLY A 74 10.91 3.07 7.04
N TYR A 75 10.55 2.04 6.28
CA TYR A 75 11.51 1.18 5.59
C TYR A 75 12.18 1.94 4.44
N GLU A 76 11.42 2.66 3.62
CA GLU A 76 12.00 3.47 2.53
C GLU A 76 12.94 4.54 3.06
N SER A 77 12.58 5.23 4.14
CA SER A 77 13.46 6.23 4.74
C SER A 77 14.81 5.67 5.20
N LYS A 78 14.90 4.36 5.47
CA LYS A 78 16.12 3.69 5.93
C LYS A 78 16.87 2.99 4.80
N LEU A 79 16.13 2.40 3.84
CA LEU A 79 16.69 1.51 2.81
C LEU A 79 16.81 2.20 1.45
N GLY A 80 15.91 3.13 1.13
CA GLY A 80 15.98 3.95 -0.09
C GLY A 80 15.80 3.18 -1.40
N PHE A 81 15.24 1.97 -1.38
CA PHE A 81 15.17 1.15 -2.59
C PHE A 81 14.25 1.73 -3.65
N LEU A 82 13.14 2.38 -3.26
CA LEU A 82 12.26 3.01 -4.24
C LEU A 82 13.00 4.13 -4.97
N LYS A 83 13.76 4.95 -4.22
CA LYS A 83 14.62 5.98 -4.81
C LYS A 83 15.65 5.38 -5.78
N THR A 84 16.35 4.32 -5.39
CA THR A 84 17.34 3.66 -6.25
C THR A 84 16.71 3.10 -7.52
N VAL A 85 15.55 2.42 -7.42
CA VAL A 85 14.83 1.89 -8.58
C VAL A 85 14.44 3.00 -9.56
N ASN A 86 13.96 4.15 -9.05
CA ASN A 86 13.62 5.30 -9.89
C ASN A 86 14.81 5.83 -10.68
N GLN A 87 15.95 6.00 -10.00
CA GLN A 87 17.18 6.47 -10.64
C GLN A 87 17.66 5.51 -11.72
N LEU A 88 17.59 4.20 -11.46
CA LEU A 88 17.94 3.18 -12.46
C LEU A 88 16.99 3.20 -13.66
N GLN A 89 15.69 3.38 -13.45
CA GLN A 89 14.71 3.49 -14.54
C GLN A 89 14.99 4.73 -15.40
N GLU A 90 15.24 5.88 -14.78
CA GLU A 90 15.60 7.11 -15.50
C GLU A 90 16.89 6.94 -16.33
N GLU A 91 17.90 6.28 -15.77
CA GLU A 91 19.16 6.00 -16.45
C GLU A 91 18.96 5.09 -17.66
N ILE A 92 18.19 4.01 -17.52
CA ILE A 92 17.85 3.08 -18.60
C ILE A 92 17.12 3.81 -19.72
N GLU A 93 16.12 4.64 -19.39
CA GLU A 93 15.37 5.40 -20.38
C GLU A 93 16.24 6.45 -21.08
N ARG A 94 17.25 7.00 -20.41
CA ARG A 94 18.24 7.88 -21.04
C ARG A 94 19.12 7.14 -22.05
N LEU A 95 19.50 5.90 -21.76
CA LEU A 95 20.35 5.08 -22.64
C LEU A 95 19.61 4.51 -23.86
N LYS A 96 18.28 4.39 -23.80
CA LYS A 96 17.44 3.96 -24.94
C LYS A 96 17.18 5.07 -25.96
N LYS A 97 17.45 6.33 -25.61
CA LYS A 97 17.37 7.49 -26.51
C LYS A 97 18.65 7.67 -27.29
#